data_AF-A0AAD9QVJ6-F1
#
_entry.id   AF-A0AAD9QVJ6-F1
#
_cell.length_a   1.000
_cell.length_b   1.000
_cell.length_c   1.000
_cell.angle_alpha   90.00
_cell.angle_beta   90.00
_cell.angle_gamma   90.00
#
_symmetry.space_group_name_H-M   'P 1'
#
loop_
_entity.id
_entity.type
_entity.pdbx_description
1 polymer ?
#
loop_
_entity_poly.entity_id
_entity_poly.type
_entity_poly.pdbx_seq_one_letter_code
_entity_poly.pdbx_strand_id
1 'polypeptide(L)'
;MASKKHAVGVVDYVQLPSLSSFVLYDTSCKKLKRRKFYNVERVIERPKTAHVRYCAISFSQRFIDHEKPPKRWEERLQEAGYCFATGVLSALKSFSLSPIYVNMYLDVWRYQMYKKEMAPQHQGHVLFSKQDFSRFTTLPDYWWYYLDQHCQGKGVDFHIKIKLVLSWSPVHYVGREGKLVKAPWFTVKKLCLTTVKRACDFSNLDQ
;
A
#
# COMPACT_ATOMS: atom_id res chain seq x y z
N MET A 1 23.02 -12.10 -38.37
CA MET A 1 21.95 -11.20 -37.89
C MET A 1 22.40 -10.61 -36.56
N ALA A 2 22.68 -9.31 -36.52
CA ALA A 2 23.34 -8.65 -35.38
C ALA A 2 22.33 -8.05 -34.40
N SER A 3 22.49 -8.37 -33.12
CA SER A 3 21.71 -7.83 -31.98
C SER A 3 22.02 -6.35 -31.76
N LYS A 4 21.03 -5.47 -31.95
CA LYS A 4 21.11 -4.04 -31.57
C LYS A 4 21.03 -3.91 -30.05
N LYS A 5 22.14 -3.53 -29.41
CA LYS A 5 22.15 -3.06 -28.01
C LYS A 5 21.49 -1.68 -27.97
N HIS A 6 20.41 -1.52 -27.22
CA HIS A 6 19.88 -0.20 -26.89
C HIS A 6 20.87 0.51 -25.96
N ALA A 7 21.48 1.59 -26.46
CA ALA A 7 22.26 2.50 -25.63
C ALA A 7 21.31 3.27 -24.71
N VAL A 8 21.52 3.15 -23.39
CA VAL A 8 20.85 3.99 -22.39
C VAL A 8 21.45 5.38 -22.52
N GLY A 9 20.71 6.30 -23.14
CA GLY A 9 21.11 7.70 -23.24
C GLY A 9 21.24 8.33 -21.84
N VAL A 10 22.32 9.10 -21.65
CA VAL A 10 22.52 9.95 -20.47
C VAL A 10 21.33 10.88 -20.35
N VAL A 11 20.63 10.81 -19.21
CA VAL A 11 19.40 11.58 -18.96
C VAL A 11 19.76 13.02 -18.67
N ASP A 12 19.25 13.93 -19.50
CA ASP A 12 19.26 15.36 -19.23
C ASP A 12 18.20 15.70 -18.16
N TYR A 13 18.67 16.08 -16.97
CA TYR A 13 17.82 16.36 -15.80
C TYR A 13 17.05 17.69 -15.90
N VAL A 14 17.32 18.50 -16.92
CA VAL A 14 16.71 19.83 -17.10
C VAL A 14 15.26 19.73 -17.57
N GLN A 15 14.85 18.62 -18.21
CA GLN A 15 13.53 18.47 -18.84
C GLN A 15 12.48 17.73 -18.00
N LEU A 16 12.80 17.31 -16.78
CA LEU A 16 11.85 16.66 -15.86
C LEU A 16 10.56 17.46 -15.51
N PRO A 17 10.55 18.81 -15.48
CA PRO A 17 9.36 19.57 -15.10
C PRO A 17 8.18 19.44 -16.07
N SER A 18 8.41 19.13 -17.34
CA SER A 18 7.35 19.01 -18.36
C SER A 18 6.61 17.67 -18.33
N LEU A 19 7.15 16.67 -17.62
CA LEU A 19 6.63 15.30 -17.58
C LEU A 19 5.91 14.94 -16.27
N SER A 20 5.87 15.84 -15.28
CA SER A 20 5.23 15.59 -13.98
C SER A 20 4.07 16.55 -13.73
N SER A 21 2.88 16.02 -13.40
CA SER A 21 1.77 16.84 -12.91
C SER A 21 2.05 17.28 -11.46
N PHE A 22 2.17 18.59 -11.25
CA PHE A 22 2.37 19.18 -9.92
C PHE A 22 1.02 19.53 -9.29
N VAL A 23 0.75 19.02 -8.09
CA VAL A 23 -0.35 19.52 -7.25
C VAL A 23 0.27 20.30 -6.08
N LEU A 24 0.11 21.61 -6.08
CA LEU A 24 0.55 22.47 -4.99
C LEU A 24 -0.48 22.42 -3.85
N TYR A 25 -0.06 22.04 -2.65
CA TYR A 25 -0.87 22.16 -1.45
C TYR A 25 -0.44 23.37 -0.62
N ASP A 26 -1.40 24.27 -0.37
CA ASP A 26 -1.26 25.29 0.67
C ASP A 26 -1.53 24.66 2.05
N THR A 27 -0.52 24.73 2.93
CA THR A 27 -0.61 24.20 4.30
C THR A 27 -1.03 25.26 5.32
N SER A 28 -1.30 26.50 4.91
CA SER A 28 -1.60 27.63 5.80
C SER A 28 -3.01 27.62 6.41
N CYS A 29 -3.96 26.87 5.82
CA CYS A 29 -5.35 26.91 6.26
C CYS A 29 -5.65 25.95 7.44
N LYS A 30 -5.80 26.52 8.65
CA LYS A 30 -6.13 25.84 9.92
C LYS A 30 -7.52 25.19 10.03
N LYS A 31 -8.30 25.05 8.96
CA LYS A 31 -9.63 24.40 9.04
C LYS A 31 -9.88 23.53 7.82
N LEU A 32 -9.85 22.21 8.02
CA LEU A 32 -10.12 21.26 6.96
C LEU A 32 -11.34 20.45 7.30
N LYS A 33 -12.49 20.97 6.86
CA LYS A 33 -13.74 20.21 6.79
C LYS A 33 -13.48 18.98 5.90
N ARG A 34 -13.88 17.80 6.41
CA ARG A 34 -13.95 16.47 5.75
C ARG A 34 -13.15 16.35 4.44
N ARG A 35 -11.90 15.86 4.52
CA ARG A 35 -10.98 15.82 3.38
C ARG A 35 -11.14 14.56 2.52
N LYS A 36 -11.08 14.78 1.20
CA LYS A 36 -10.79 13.79 0.15
C LYS A 36 -9.33 13.33 0.28
N PHE A 37 -9.08 12.03 0.12
CA PHE A 37 -7.74 11.42 0.16
C PHE A 37 -7.18 11.27 -1.25
N TYR A 38 -5.91 11.64 -1.44
CA TYR A 38 -5.16 11.45 -2.70
C TYR A 38 -3.93 10.56 -2.45
N ASN A 39 -3.54 9.76 -3.44
CA ASN A 39 -2.31 8.98 -3.39
C ASN A 39 -1.09 9.92 -3.53
N VAL A 40 0.01 9.63 -2.85
CA VAL A 40 1.22 10.48 -2.76
C VAL A 40 2.47 9.60 -2.71
N GLU A 41 3.44 9.78 -3.61
CA GLU A 41 4.69 9.00 -3.66
C GLU A 41 5.88 9.61 -2.91
N ARG A 42 6.10 10.93 -2.98
CA ARG A 42 7.18 11.62 -2.24
C ARG A 42 6.81 13.08 -1.95
N VAL A 43 7.22 13.58 -0.79
CA VAL A 43 7.15 15.00 -0.42
C VAL A 43 8.47 15.67 -0.79
N ILE A 44 8.42 16.70 -1.63
CA ILE A 44 9.56 17.59 -1.95
C ILE A 44 9.29 18.93 -1.27
N GLU A 45 10.16 19.30 -0.33
CA GLU A 45 10.15 20.61 0.30
C GLU A 45 10.96 21.59 -0.57
N ARG A 46 10.36 22.73 -0.94
CA ARG A 46 11.11 23.85 -1.52
C ARG A 46 11.53 24.83 -0.41
N PRO A 47 12.71 25.47 -0.52
CA PRO A 47 13.12 26.49 0.43
C PRO A 47 12.25 27.75 0.33
N LYS A 48 12.23 28.47 1.46
CA LYS A 48 11.32 29.56 1.83
C LYS A 48 11.25 30.70 0.80
N THR A 49 10.06 30.95 0.30
CA THR A 49 9.61 32.31 -0.03
C THR A 49 8.47 32.65 0.92
N ALA A 50 8.56 33.82 1.56
CA ALA A 50 7.72 34.35 2.64
C ALA A 50 6.42 33.56 2.99
N HIS A 51 6.42 33.00 4.21
CA HIS A 51 5.24 32.63 5.01
C HIS A 51 4.31 31.48 4.56
N VAL A 52 4.60 30.76 3.47
CA VAL A 52 3.79 29.58 3.08
C VAL A 52 4.67 28.36 2.80
N ARG A 53 4.40 27.24 3.50
CA ARG A 53 5.04 25.95 3.20
C ARG A 53 4.25 25.25 2.09
N TYR A 54 4.83 25.18 0.90
CA TYR A 54 4.34 24.33 -0.17
C TYR A 54 5.13 23.01 -0.14
N CYS A 55 4.43 21.89 -0.01
CA CYS A 55 4.99 20.58 -0.31
C CYS A 55 4.59 20.24 -1.74
N ALA A 56 5.58 20.16 -2.64
CA ALA A 56 5.37 19.63 -3.98
C ALA A 56 5.46 18.11 -3.90
N ILE A 57 4.47 17.40 -4.43
CA ILE A 57 4.48 15.95 -4.54
C ILE A 57 4.75 15.62 -6.00
N SER A 58 5.93 15.10 -6.31
CA SER A 58 6.24 14.60 -7.66
C SER A 58 6.11 13.09 -7.70
N PHE A 59 5.38 12.59 -8.70
CA PHE A 59 5.45 11.20 -9.13
C PHE A 59 6.54 11.12 -10.20
N SER A 60 7.55 10.27 -10.00
CA SER A 60 8.37 9.82 -11.13
C SER A 60 8.02 8.36 -11.38
N GLN A 61 7.43 8.13 -12.54
CA GLN A 61 7.06 6.82 -13.05
C GLN A 61 8.32 6.09 -13.55
N ARG A 62 9.36 6.02 -12.71
CA ARG A 62 10.52 5.16 -12.95
C ARG A 62 10.37 3.91 -12.10
N PHE A 63 9.76 2.93 -12.75
CA PHE A 63 9.81 1.51 -12.41
C PHE A 63 11.26 1.15 -12.08
N ILE A 64 11.53 0.84 -10.81
CA ILE A 64 12.73 0.08 -10.49
C ILE A 64 12.30 -1.37 -10.63
N ASP A 65 12.58 -1.93 -11.81
CA ASP A 65 12.40 -3.34 -12.13
C ASP A 65 13.35 -4.17 -11.24
N HIS A 66 12.92 -4.51 -10.04
CA HIS A 66 13.61 -5.52 -9.26
C HIS A 66 13.14 -6.90 -9.74
N GLU A 67 13.74 -7.40 -10.84
CA GLU A 67 13.59 -8.81 -11.25
C GLU A 67 14.05 -9.77 -10.13
N LYS A 68 15.01 -9.35 -9.31
CA LYS A 68 15.43 -10.05 -8.10
C LYS A 68 15.58 -9.08 -6.93
N PRO A 69 14.98 -9.37 -5.79
CA PRO A 69 15.15 -8.53 -4.62
C PRO A 69 16.47 -8.82 -3.88
N PRO A 70 17.01 -7.86 -3.10
CA PRO A 70 18.27 -8.01 -2.38
C PRO A 70 18.18 -9.04 -1.22
N LYS A 71 19.33 -9.56 -0.78
CA LYS A 71 19.54 -10.72 0.12
C LYS A 71 18.80 -10.72 1.48
N ARG A 72 18.17 -9.61 1.92
CA ARG A 72 17.34 -9.49 3.16
C ARG A 72 15.83 -9.37 2.88
N TRP A 73 15.40 -9.74 1.68
CA TRP A 73 14.01 -9.56 1.24
C TRP A 73 13.06 -10.66 1.69
N GLU A 74 13.58 -11.85 1.92
CA GLU A 74 12.77 -13.02 2.26
C GLU A 74 12.05 -12.84 3.60
N GLU A 75 12.75 -12.31 4.61
CA GLU A 75 12.16 -11.91 5.89
C GLU A 75 11.04 -10.87 5.71
N ARG A 76 11.23 -9.88 4.84
CA ARG A 76 10.23 -8.84 4.56
C ARG A 76 9.01 -9.38 3.82
N LEU A 77 9.21 -10.31 2.89
CA LEU A 77 8.12 -11.00 2.20
C LEU A 77 7.34 -11.88 3.17
N GLN A 78 8.02 -12.56 4.08
CA GLN A 78 7.38 -13.37 5.11
C GLN A 78 6.57 -12.49 6.06
N GLU A 79 7.17 -11.42 6.59
CA GLU A 79 6.50 -10.45 7.45
C GLU A 79 5.28 -9.83 6.75
N ALA A 80 5.42 -9.44 5.49
CA ALA A 80 4.30 -8.93 4.68
C ALA A 80 3.19 -9.98 4.50
N GLY A 81 3.55 -11.23 4.22
CA GLY A 81 2.61 -12.35 4.10
C GLY A 81 1.83 -12.57 5.39
N TYR A 82 2.51 -12.64 6.53
CA TYR A 82 1.89 -12.78 7.85
C TYR A 82 1.01 -11.59 8.21
N CYS A 83 1.47 -10.36 7.98
CA CYS A 83 0.68 -9.16 8.23
C CYS A 83 -0.60 -9.14 7.38
N PHE A 84 -0.50 -9.54 6.11
CA PHE A 84 -1.64 -9.62 5.21
C PHE A 84 -2.62 -10.70 5.63
N ALA A 85 -2.16 -11.94 5.83
CA ALA A 85 -2.99 -13.06 6.25
C ALA A 85 -3.69 -12.76 7.58
N THR A 86 -2.95 -12.26 8.57
CA THR A 86 -3.52 -11.88 9.87
C THR A 86 -4.55 -10.76 9.72
N GLY A 87 -4.29 -9.78 8.86
CA GLY A 87 -5.25 -8.73 8.53
C GLY A 87 -6.55 -9.31 7.98
N VAL A 88 -6.47 -10.17 6.95
CA VAL A 88 -7.63 -10.81 6.33
C VAL A 88 -8.40 -11.69 7.33
N LEU A 89 -7.69 -12.53 8.10
CA LEU A 89 -8.31 -13.38 9.13
C LEU A 89 -8.99 -12.55 10.22
N SER A 90 -8.37 -11.43 10.64
CA SER A 90 -8.99 -10.52 11.61
C SER A 90 -10.25 -9.87 11.06
N ALA A 91 -10.27 -9.51 9.76
CA ALA A 91 -11.48 -9.06 9.09
C ALA A 91 -12.55 -10.15 9.12
N LEU A 92 -12.25 -11.38 8.70
CA LEU A 92 -13.21 -12.49 8.67
C LEU A 92 -13.81 -12.78 10.06
N LYS A 93 -12.98 -12.79 11.11
CA LYS A 93 -13.42 -13.01 12.50
C LYS A 93 -14.31 -11.87 13.01
N SER A 94 -14.08 -10.64 12.58
CA SER A 94 -14.90 -9.50 12.99
C SER A 94 -16.30 -9.52 12.35
N PHE A 95 -17.26 -8.84 12.97
CA PHE A 95 -18.57 -8.54 12.36
C PHE A 95 -18.57 -7.25 11.52
N SER A 96 -17.46 -6.49 11.54
CA SER A 96 -17.36 -5.20 10.86
C SER A 96 -17.28 -5.38 9.34
N LEU A 97 -17.95 -4.50 8.59
CA LEU A 97 -17.81 -4.35 7.14
C LEU A 97 -16.82 -3.24 6.77
N SER A 98 -16.19 -2.61 7.77
CA SER A 98 -15.24 -1.52 7.53
C SER A 98 -13.96 -2.03 6.89
N PRO A 99 -13.31 -1.22 6.03
CA PRO A 99 -12.01 -1.58 5.49
C PRO A 99 -10.98 -1.81 6.60
N ILE A 100 -10.09 -2.77 6.39
CA ILE A 100 -8.96 -3.04 7.27
C ILE A 100 -7.69 -2.39 6.72
N TYR A 101 -6.80 -1.99 7.62
CA TYR A 101 -5.52 -1.40 7.26
C TYR A 101 -4.39 -2.32 7.67
N VAL A 102 -3.68 -2.84 6.68
CA VAL A 102 -2.51 -3.70 6.88
C VAL A 102 -1.25 -2.88 6.63
N ASN A 103 -0.30 -2.92 7.55
CA ASN A 103 1.01 -2.32 7.31
C ASN A 103 1.78 -3.20 6.32
N MET A 104 2.24 -2.61 5.22
CA MET A 104 3.07 -3.31 4.25
C MET A 104 4.01 -2.32 3.56
N TYR A 105 5.24 -2.74 3.31
CA TYR A 105 6.18 -1.95 2.55
C TYR A 105 5.74 -1.88 1.07
N LEU A 106 5.79 -0.67 0.49
CA LEU A 106 5.31 -0.44 -0.89
C LEU A 106 6.15 -1.15 -1.95
N ASP A 107 7.44 -1.33 -1.70
CA ASP A 107 8.35 -2.08 -2.56
C ASP A 107 7.97 -3.57 -2.59
N VAL A 108 7.65 -4.16 -1.43
CA VAL A 108 7.12 -5.53 -1.32
C VAL A 108 5.81 -5.66 -2.08
N TRP A 109 4.85 -4.75 -1.85
CA TRP A 109 3.58 -4.76 -2.57
C TRP A 109 3.78 -4.61 -4.09
N ARG A 110 4.66 -3.70 -4.53
CA ARG A 110 4.95 -3.50 -5.95
C ARG A 110 5.57 -4.73 -6.60
N TYR A 111 6.52 -5.38 -5.91
CA TYR A 111 7.12 -6.62 -6.37
C TYR A 111 6.06 -7.71 -6.52
N GLN A 112 5.19 -7.84 -5.51
CA GLN A 112 4.09 -8.81 -5.51
C GLN A 112 3.16 -8.63 -6.72
N MET A 113 3.00 -7.38 -7.14
CA MET A 113 2.10 -6.93 -8.19
C MET A 113 2.78 -6.65 -9.53
N TYR A 114 4.05 -7.02 -9.66
CA TYR A 114 4.87 -6.78 -10.84
C TYR A 114 4.24 -7.40 -12.09
N LYS A 115 4.24 -6.70 -13.23
CA LYS A 115 3.64 -7.12 -14.51
C LYS A 115 2.12 -7.32 -14.53
N LYS A 116 1.40 -7.03 -13.45
CA LYS A 116 -0.07 -7.01 -13.49
C LYS A 116 -0.52 -5.62 -13.90
N GLU A 117 -1.19 -5.51 -15.05
CA GLU A 117 -1.80 -4.25 -15.46
C GLU A 117 -2.90 -3.89 -14.45
N MET A 118 -2.66 -2.84 -13.67
CA MET A 118 -3.56 -2.37 -12.63
C MET A 118 -4.27 -1.12 -13.08
N ALA A 119 -5.23 -1.26 -13.99
CA ALA A 119 -6.17 -0.18 -14.24
C ALA A 119 -7.03 0.00 -12.96
N PRO A 120 -6.92 1.13 -12.24
CA PRO A 120 -7.79 1.38 -11.10
C PRO A 120 -9.22 1.52 -11.61
N GLN A 121 -10.13 0.66 -11.15
CA GLN A 121 -11.51 0.70 -11.64
C GLN A 121 -12.30 1.83 -10.96
N HIS A 122 -12.29 1.86 -9.62
CA HIS A 122 -13.13 2.79 -8.84
C HIS A 122 -12.35 3.45 -7.69
N GLN A 123 -12.30 4.79 -7.66
CA GLN A 123 -11.73 5.60 -6.57
C GLN A 123 -10.27 5.26 -6.16
N GLY A 124 -9.49 4.71 -7.11
CA GLY A 124 -8.11 4.27 -6.87
C GLY A 124 -7.99 2.91 -6.16
N HIS A 125 -9.10 2.16 -6.05
CA HIS A 125 -9.05 0.75 -5.68
C HIS A 125 -8.77 -0.12 -6.90
N VAL A 126 -8.02 -1.18 -6.67
CA VAL A 126 -7.80 -2.27 -7.63
C VAL A 126 -8.49 -3.52 -7.07
N LEU A 127 -9.17 -4.26 -7.94
CA LEU A 127 -9.83 -5.52 -7.59
C LEU A 127 -8.86 -6.69 -7.75
N PHE A 128 -8.90 -7.62 -6.79
CA PHE A 128 -8.06 -8.79 -6.75
C PHE A 128 -8.89 -10.06 -6.58
N SER A 129 -8.70 -11.01 -7.50
CA SER A 129 -9.13 -12.40 -7.40
C SER A 129 -8.19 -13.20 -6.52
N LYS A 130 -8.61 -14.39 -6.06
CA LYS A 130 -7.77 -15.33 -5.31
C LYS A 130 -6.46 -15.66 -6.04
N GLN A 131 -6.54 -15.91 -7.35
CA GLN A 131 -5.40 -16.28 -8.19
C GLN A 131 -4.34 -15.17 -8.31
N ASP A 132 -4.71 -13.92 -8.09
CA ASP A 132 -3.78 -12.79 -8.17
C ASP A 132 -2.75 -12.78 -7.04
N PHE A 133 -3.03 -13.53 -5.96
CA PHE A 133 -2.13 -13.73 -4.84
C PHE A 133 -1.23 -14.95 -5.01
N SER A 134 -1.27 -15.65 -6.15
CA SER A 134 -0.44 -16.84 -6.44
C SER A 134 1.05 -16.59 -6.33
N ARG A 135 1.51 -15.37 -6.65
CA ARG A 135 2.91 -14.99 -6.49
C ARG A 135 3.31 -14.77 -5.03
N PHE A 136 2.35 -14.69 -4.11
CA PHE A 136 2.61 -14.32 -2.72
C PHE A 136 2.91 -15.61 -1.96
N THR A 137 4.09 -16.15 -2.25
CA THR A 137 4.51 -17.49 -1.82
C THR A 137 4.56 -17.67 -0.31
N THR A 138 4.56 -16.57 0.44
CA THR A 138 4.59 -16.56 1.90
C THR A 138 3.19 -16.59 2.53
N LEU A 139 2.11 -16.53 1.73
CA LEU A 139 0.76 -16.68 2.25
C LEU A 139 0.44 -18.14 2.57
N PRO A 140 -0.12 -18.44 3.76
CA PRO A 140 -0.65 -19.76 4.07
C PRO A 140 -1.84 -20.10 3.16
N ASP A 141 -2.02 -21.36 2.76
CA ASP A 141 -3.11 -21.79 1.86
C ASP A 141 -4.52 -21.43 2.33
N TYR A 142 -4.69 -21.33 3.66
CA TYR A 142 -5.95 -21.01 4.33
C TYR A 142 -6.14 -19.51 4.64
N TRP A 143 -5.32 -18.61 4.09
CA TRP A 143 -5.35 -17.18 4.43
C TRP A 143 -6.70 -16.49 4.19
N TRP A 144 -7.52 -17.02 3.29
CA TRP A 144 -8.74 -16.41 2.77
C TRP A 144 -10.03 -16.95 3.40
N TYR A 145 -9.94 -17.89 4.35
CA TYR A 145 -11.09 -18.38 5.09
C TYR A 145 -10.76 -18.64 6.56
N TYR A 146 -11.81 -18.73 7.37
CA TYR A 146 -11.74 -19.12 8.77
C TYR A 146 -12.87 -20.09 9.06
N LEU A 147 -12.54 -21.26 9.62
CA LEU A 147 -13.51 -22.25 10.10
C LEU A 147 -13.38 -22.41 11.61
N ASP A 148 -14.50 -22.74 12.26
CA ASP A 148 -14.57 -23.11 13.65
C ASP A 148 -14.45 -24.64 13.83
N GLN A 149 -14.57 -25.09 15.09
CA GLN A 149 -14.54 -26.51 15.46
C GLN A 149 -15.70 -27.34 14.86
N HIS A 150 -16.75 -26.69 14.38
CA HIS A 150 -17.91 -27.33 13.75
C HIS A 150 -17.82 -27.30 12.23
N CYS A 151 -16.64 -27.01 11.66
CA CYS A 151 -16.42 -27.00 10.23
C CYS A 151 -17.22 -25.90 9.50
N GLN A 152 -17.69 -24.88 10.22
CA GLN A 152 -18.44 -23.74 9.71
C GLN A 152 -17.66 -22.45 9.91
N GLY A 153 -17.90 -21.45 9.06
CA GLY A 153 -17.24 -20.17 9.24
C GLY A 153 -17.46 -19.18 8.11
N LYS A 154 -16.42 -18.40 7.83
CA LYS A 154 -16.47 -17.26 6.91
C LYS A 154 -15.30 -17.30 5.95
N GLY A 155 -15.59 -17.13 4.68
CA GLY A 155 -14.62 -16.95 3.62
C GLY A 155 -14.64 -15.53 3.07
N VAL A 156 -13.55 -15.14 2.42
CA VAL A 156 -13.55 -13.98 1.54
C VAL A 156 -14.41 -14.30 0.33
N ASP A 157 -15.40 -13.45 0.08
CA ASP A 157 -16.12 -13.41 -1.19
C ASP A 157 -15.33 -12.51 -2.15
N PHE A 158 -14.66 -13.13 -3.12
CA PHE A 158 -13.80 -12.42 -4.06
C PHE A 158 -14.64 -11.66 -5.08
N HIS A 159 -14.25 -10.46 -5.52
CA HIS A 159 -12.91 -9.84 -5.42
C HIS A 159 -12.65 -9.01 -4.16
N ILE A 160 -11.38 -8.97 -3.71
CA ILE A 160 -10.90 -8.04 -2.68
C ILE A 160 -10.60 -6.68 -3.32
N LYS A 161 -11.08 -5.59 -2.72
CA LYS A 161 -10.70 -4.23 -3.15
C LYS A 161 -9.49 -3.76 -2.33
N ILE A 162 -8.39 -3.42 -3.00
CA ILE A 162 -7.17 -2.97 -2.33
C ILE A 162 -6.79 -1.58 -2.82
N LYS A 163 -6.43 -0.72 -1.87
CA LYS A 163 -5.91 0.63 -2.12
C LYS A 163 -4.66 0.86 -1.30
N LEU A 164 -3.60 1.34 -1.95
CA LEU A 164 -2.41 1.85 -1.28
C LEU A 164 -2.77 3.15 -0.56
N VAL A 165 -2.45 3.27 0.73
CA VAL A 165 -2.71 4.46 1.53
C VAL A 165 -1.43 4.90 2.22
N LEU A 166 -1.08 6.17 2.03
CA LEU A 166 -0.07 6.84 2.83
C LEU A 166 -0.77 7.55 4.00
N SER A 167 -0.42 7.20 5.23
CA SER A 167 -0.97 7.80 6.44
C SER A 167 0.15 8.41 7.29
N TRP A 168 -0.21 9.28 8.22
CA TRP A 168 0.72 9.75 9.25
C TRP A 168 0.64 8.86 10.48
N SER A 169 1.77 8.68 11.16
CA SER A 169 1.82 8.05 12.48
C SER A 169 0.86 8.76 13.44
N PRO A 170 0.22 8.03 14.38
CA PRO A 170 -0.51 8.67 15.47
C PRO A 170 0.37 9.67 16.23
N VAL A 171 -0.27 10.69 16.81
CA VAL A 171 0.41 11.59 17.74
C VAL A 171 0.89 10.75 18.91
N HIS A 172 2.20 10.75 19.15
CA HIS A 172 2.81 10.09 20.29
C HIS A 172 3.83 11.03 20.92
N TYR A 173 4.20 10.72 22.17
CA TYR A 173 5.12 11.50 22.97
C TYR A 173 6.27 10.60 23.40
N VAL A 174 7.46 11.19 23.56
CA VAL A 174 8.66 10.51 24.01
C VAL A 174 9.24 11.24 25.21
N GLY A 175 9.75 10.48 26.18
CA GLY A 175 10.52 11.03 27.29
C GLY A 175 11.90 11.44 26.81
N ARG A 176 12.26 12.71 26.95
CA ARG A 176 13.64 13.20 26.78
C ARG A 176 13.99 14.08 27.98
N GLU A 177 15.10 13.77 28.63
CA GLU A 177 15.63 14.58 29.75
C GLU A 177 14.59 14.84 30.86
N GLY A 178 13.82 13.81 31.22
CA GLY A 178 12.78 13.91 32.25
C GLY A 178 11.53 14.69 31.83
N LYS A 179 11.44 15.15 30.58
CA LYS A 179 10.26 15.86 30.04
C LYS A 179 9.57 15.05 28.95
N LEU A 180 8.24 15.14 28.92
CA LEU A 180 7.43 14.52 27.88
C LEU A 180 7.35 15.47 26.67
N VAL A 181 7.96 15.08 25.55
CA VAL A 181 8.01 15.89 24.32
C VAL A 181 7.22 15.19 23.22
N LYS A 182 6.45 15.95 22.44
CA LYS A 182 5.74 15.40 21.28
C LYS A 182 6.74 14.89 20.25
N ALA A 183 6.61 13.63 19.87
CA ALA A 183 7.48 13.01 18.88
C ALA A 183 7.18 13.53 17.46
N PRO A 184 8.18 13.57 16.58
CA PRO A 184 7.96 13.90 15.18
C PRO A 184 7.05 12.88 14.52
N TRP A 185 6.16 13.33 13.65
CA TRP A 185 5.34 12.44 12.85
C TRP A 185 6.20 11.78 11.77
N PHE A 186 5.91 10.53 11.48
CA PHE A 186 6.49 9.81 10.36
C PHE A 186 5.38 9.25 9.47
N THR A 187 5.72 9.00 8.20
CA THR A 187 4.77 8.44 7.24
C THR A 187 4.70 6.92 7.41
N VAL A 188 3.48 6.40 7.37
CA VAL A 188 3.17 4.97 7.46
C VAL A 188 2.45 4.55 6.19
N LYS A 189 3.05 3.60 5.49
CA LYS A 189 2.51 2.99 4.28
C LYS A 189 1.61 1.82 4.66
N LYS A 190 0.37 1.82 4.18
CA LYS A 190 -0.64 0.81 4.49
C LYS A 190 -1.37 0.35 3.24
N LEU A 191 -1.86 -0.88 3.28
CA LEU A 191 -2.90 -1.39 2.38
C LEU A 191 -4.25 -1.23 3.05
N CYS A 192 -5.16 -0.53 2.40
CA CYS A 192 -6.57 -0.52 2.74
C CYS A 192 -7.24 -1.66 1.99
N LEU A 193 -7.67 -2.70 2.71
CA LEU A 193 -8.36 -3.87 2.15
C LEU A 193 -9.84 -3.76 2.48
N THR A 194 -10.68 -3.89 1.47
CA THR A 194 -12.12 -4.06 1.61
C THR A 194 -12.48 -5.44 1.09
N THR A 195 -12.94 -6.31 1.98
CA THR A 195 -13.38 -7.67 1.68
C THR A 195 -14.89 -7.79 1.88
N VAL A 196 -15.54 -8.56 1.02
CA VAL A 196 -16.89 -9.06 1.28
C VAL A 196 -16.74 -10.43 1.94
N LYS A 197 -17.67 -10.78 2.83
CA LYS A 197 -17.64 -12.02 3.60
C LYS A 197 -18.76 -12.91 3.11
N ARG A 198 -18.46 -14.17 2.84
CA ARG A 198 -19.46 -15.23 2.61
C ARG A 198 -19.41 -16.23 3.75
N ALA A 199 -20.54 -16.82 4.08
CA ALA A 199 -20.55 -18.03 4.90
C ALA A 199 -19.84 -19.15 4.14
N CYS A 200 -19.06 -19.97 4.83
CA CYS A 200 -18.44 -21.14 4.23
C CYS A 200 -18.38 -22.32 5.21
N ASP A 201 -18.26 -23.51 4.66
CA ASP A 201 -18.05 -24.79 5.30
C ASP A 201 -17.14 -25.66 4.43
N PHE A 202 -16.82 -26.88 4.86
CA PHE A 202 -15.96 -27.78 4.08
C PHE A 202 -16.49 -28.12 2.68
N SER A 203 -17.79 -28.06 2.45
CA SER A 203 -18.40 -28.45 1.17
C SER A 203 -18.38 -27.35 0.12
N ASN A 204 -18.31 -26.08 0.54
CA ASN A 204 -18.43 -24.91 -0.34
C ASN A 204 -17.19 -23.99 -0.35
N LEU A 205 -16.06 -24.43 0.23
CA LEU A 205 -14.81 -23.66 0.24
C LEU A 205 -14.39 -23.21 -1.17
N ASP A 206 -14.40 -24.13 -2.14
CA ASP A 206 -13.91 -23.88 -3.50
C ASP A 206 -15.00 -23.52 -4.53
N GLN A 207 -16.26 -23.37 -4.09
CA GLN A 207 -17.34 -22.83 -4.92
C GLN A 207 -17.20 -21.32 -5.12
#